data_AF-A0A2S9FC15-F1
#
_entry.id   AF-A0A2S9FC15-F1
#
_cell.length_a   1.000
_cell.length_b   1.000
_cell.length_c   1.000
_cell.angle_alpha   90.00
_cell.angle_beta   90.00
_cell.angle_gamma   90.00
#
_symmetry.space_group_name_H-M   'P 1'
#
loop_
_entity.id
_entity.type
_entity.pdbx_description
1 polymer ?
#
loop_
_entity_poly.entity_id
_entity_poly.type
_entity_poly.pdbx_seq_one_letter_code
_entity_poly.pdbx_strand_id
1 'polypeptide(L)' 'MTEPGDLPLPDFDQLTIGDLQHRARALTEHELQTVLTYEAGHAARVPVLQILEARLRELEAGAEPSSGDPRR' A
#
# COMPACT_ATOMS: atom_id res chain seq x y z
N MET A 1 -16.55 4.65 -3.79
CA MET A 1 -15.61 4.76 -4.92
C MET A 1 -14.40 5.46 -4.35
N THR A 2 -13.33 4.74 -4.05
CA THR A 2 -12.12 5.34 -3.48
C THR A 2 -11.41 6.09 -4.59
N GLU A 3 -11.20 7.40 -4.43
CA GLU A 3 -10.51 8.24 -5.41
C GLU A 3 -9.00 8.28 -5.08
N PRO A 4 -8.10 8.42 -6.08
CA PRO A 4 -6.65 8.39 -5.87
C PRO A 4 -6.14 9.43 -4.85
N GLY A 5 -6.83 10.56 -4.71
CA GLY A 5 -6.48 11.62 -3.75
C GLY A 5 -6.77 11.29 -2.29
N ASP A 6 -7.54 10.24 -2.01
CA ASP A 6 -7.88 9.79 -0.65
C ASP A 6 -6.95 8.66 -0.17
N LEU A 7 -6.04 8.19 -1.04
CA LEU A 7 -5.12 7.12 -0.69
C LEU A 7 -4.07 7.59 0.31
N PRO A 8 -3.64 6.71 1.25
CA PRO A 8 -2.55 6.99 2.18
C PRO A 8 -1.15 7.02 1.50
N LEU A 9 -1.12 7.07 0.16
CA LEU A 9 0.08 7.11 -0.67
C LEU A 9 -0.10 8.20 -1.74
N PRO A 10 0.66 9.31 -1.67
CA PRO A 10 0.63 10.33 -2.71
C PRO A 10 1.22 9.77 -4.01
N ASP A 11 0.63 10.19 -5.13
CA ASP A 11 1.02 9.81 -6.49
C ASP A 11 1.10 8.28 -6.69
N PHE A 12 0.23 7.52 -6.03
CA PHE A 12 0.26 6.05 -6.00
C PHE A 12 0.37 5.40 -7.40
N ASP A 13 -0.37 5.92 -8.38
CA ASP A 13 -0.35 5.43 -9.76
C ASP A 13 1.00 5.62 -10.46
N GLN A 14 1.84 6.56 -9.99
CA GLN A 14 3.15 6.87 -10.55
C GLN A 14 4.30 6.18 -9.81
N LEU A 15 4.03 5.51 -8.69
CA LEU A 15 5.09 4.89 -7.89
C LEU A 15 5.77 3.73 -8.62
N THR A 16 7.09 3.70 -8.52
CA THR A 16 7.84 2.51 -8.89
C THR A 16 7.62 1.40 -7.88
N ILE A 17 7.92 0.15 -8.27
CA ILE A 17 7.85 -0.99 -7.35
C ILE A 17 8.77 -0.81 -6.13
N GLY A 18 9.95 -0.20 -6.30
CA GLY A 18 10.87 0.06 -5.19
C GLY A 18 10.31 1.08 -4.20
N ASP A 19 9.72 2.18 -4.71
CA ASP A 19 9.11 3.21 -3.87
C ASP A 19 7.90 2.66 -3.11
N LEU A 20 7.07 1.86 -3.78
CA LEU A 20 5.94 1.20 -3.15
C LEU A 20 6.39 0.29 -2.00
N GLN A 21 7.41 -0.56 -2.21
CA GLN A 21 7.92 -1.43 -1.15
C GLN A 21 8.46 -0.63 0.04
N HIS A 22 9.10 0.52 -0.21
CA HIS A 22 9.58 1.38 0.86
C HIS A 22 8.43 1.99 1.65
N ARG A 23 7.44 2.57 0.97
CA ARG A 23 6.30 3.24 1.62
C ARG A 23 5.34 2.26 2.30
N ALA A 24 5.12 1.08 1.72
CA ALA A 24 4.25 0.04 2.28
C ALA A 24 4.70 -0.42 3.68
N ARG A 25 5.99 -0.31 4.01
CA ARG A 25 6.50 -0.64 5.35
C ARG A 25 5.91 0.23 6.45
N ALA A 26 5.61 1.48 6.14
CA ALA A 26 5.05 2.45 7.07
C ALA A 26 3.52 2.45 7.14
N LEU A 27 2.84 1.76 6.21
CA LEU A 27 1.39 1.69 6.21
C LEU A 27 0.89 0.79 7.34
N THR A 28 -0.23 1.21 7.93
CA THR A 28 -1.04 0.38 8.82
C THR A 28 -1.83 -0.67 8.03
N GLU A 29 -2.36 -1.65 8.74
CA GLU A 29 -3.21 -2.71 8.16
C GLU A 29 -4.41 -2.13 7.39
N HIS A 30 -5.10 -1.15 8.00
CA HIS A 30 -6.25 -0.48 7.40
C HIS A 30 -5.88 0.32 6.14
N GLU A 31 -4.73 1.01 6.17
CA GLU A 31 -4.22 1.74 5.01
C GLU A 31 -3.84 0.80 3.87
N LEU A 32 -3.21 -0.35 4.15
CA LEU A 32 -2.93 -1.37 3.14
C LEU A 32 -4.20 -1.93 2.51
N GLN A 33 -5.21 -2.26 3.31
CA GLN A 33 -6.50 -2.74 2.80
C GLN A 33 -7.17 -1.71 1.89
N THR A 34 -7.06 -0.42 2.22
CA THR A 34 -7.58 0.68 1.39
C THR A 34 -6.89 0.72 0.02
N VAL A 35 -5.56 0.68 0.01
CA VAL A 35 -4.77 0.70 -1.24
C VAL A 35 -5.00 -0.56 -2.06
N LEU A 36 -5.11 -1.73 -1.42
CA LEU A 36 -5.37 -3.01 -2.09
C LEU A 36 -6.74 -3.01 -2.76
N THR A 37 -7.77 -2.53 -2.08
CA THR A 37 -9.13 -2.38 -2.64
C THR A 37 -9.14 -1.44 -3.84
N TYR A 38 -8.43 -0.31 -3.72
CA TYR A 38 -8.30 0.63 -4.83
C TYR A 38 -7.58 0.00 -6.03
N GLU A 39 -6.39 -0.57 -5.84
CA GLU A 39 -5.60 -1.16 -6.92
C GLU A 39 -6.37 -2.30 -7.61
N ALA A 40 -7.01 -3.18 -6.86
CA ALA A 40 -7.79 -4.30 -7.41
C ALA A 40 -9.01 -3.83 -8.23
N GLY A 41 -9.60 -2.69 -7.85
CA GLY A 41 -10.75 -2.09 -8.55
C GLY A 41 -10.39 -1.20 -9.75
N HIS A 42 -9.11 -0.83 -9.91
CA HIS A 42 -8.68 0.13 -10.93
C HIS A 42 -7.70 -0.49 -11.94
N ALA A 43 -6.41 -0.53 -11.62
CA ALA A 43 -5.36 -0.97 -12.54
C ALA A 43 -5.06 -2.47 -12.43
N ALA A 44 -5.37 -3.09 -11.30
CA ALA A 44 -5.16 -4.50 -10.99
C ALA A 44 -3.74 -5.00 -11.33
N ARG A 45 -2.70 -4.20 -11.07
CA ARG A 45 -1.31 -4.57 -11.34
C ARG A 45 -0.90 -5.69 -10.39
N VAL A 46 -0.72 -6.89 -10.94
CA VAL A 46 -0.35 -8.09 -10.16
C VAL A 46 0.87 -7.87 -9.24
N PRO A 47 1.98 -7.25 -9.68
CA PRO A 47 3.14 -7.04 -8.80
C PRO A 47 2.83 -6.14 -7.60
N VAL A 48 1.96 -5.14 -7.78
CA VAL A 48 1.55 -4.20 -6.73
C VAL A 48 0.66 -4.91 -5.71
N LEU A 49 -0.35 -5.64 -6.19
CA LEU A 49 -1.23 -6.43 -5.33
C LEU A 49 -0.43 -7.42 -4.48
N GLN A 50 0.52 -8.14 -5.08
CA GLN A 50 1.36 -9.10 -4.35
C GLN A 50 2.20 -8.44 -3.24
N ILE A 51 2.72 -7.23 -3.46
CA ILE A 51 3.47 -6.48 -2.44
C ILE A 51 2.57 -6.06 -1.29
N LEU A 52 1.38 -5.52 -1.60
CA LEU A 52 0.42 -5.06 -0.60
C LEU A 52 -0.11 -6.25 0.23
N GLU A 53 -0.47 -7.35 -0.42
CA GLU A 53 -0.91 -8.59 0.23
C GLU A 53 0.19 -9.20 1.11
N ALA A 54 1.44 -9.23 0.62
CA ALA A 54 2.56 -9.73 1.41
C ALA A 54 2.77 -8.90 2.67
N ARG A 55 2.74 -7.57 2.53
CA ARG A 55 2.89 -6.68 3.68
C ARG A 55 1.71 -6.79 4.66
N LEU A 56 0.49 -6.95 4.16
CA LEU A 56 -0.69 -7.16 5.01
C LEU A 56 -0.53 -8.41 5.87
N ARG A 57 -0.11 -9.53 5.26
CA ARG A 57 0.15 -10.79 6.00
C ARG A 57 1.24 -10.64 7.06
N GLU A 58 2.26 -9.82 6.82
CA GLU A 58 3.29 -9.55 7.84
C GLU A 58 2.68 -8.84 9.07
N LEU A 59 1.82 -7.84 8.86
CA LEU A 59 1.17 -7.13 9.96
C LEU A 59 0.18 -8.05 10.71
N GLU A 60 -0.58 -8.87 9.99
CA GLU A 60 -1.46 -9.88 10.58
C GLU A 60 -0.68 -10.93 11.41
N ALA A 61 0.57 -11.22 11.02
CA ALA A 61 1.49 -12.09 11.75
C ALA A 61 2.16 -11.40 12.96
N GLY A 62 1.82 -10.13 13.25
CA GLY A 62 2.31 -9.37 14.39
C GLY A 62 3.51 -8.48 14.10
N ALA A 63 3.85 -8.23 12.83
CA ALA A 63 4.82 -7.19 12.49
C ALA A 63 4.23 -5.80 12.77
N GLU A 64 5.08 -4.86 13.15
CA GLU A 64 4.68 -3.47 13.37
C GLU A 64 4.94 -2.62 12.11
N PRO A 65 4.09 -1.61 11.82
CA PRO A 65 4.40 -0.58 10.84
C PRO A 65 5.69 0.14 11.22
N SER A 66 6.53 0.43 10.23
CA SER A 66 7.71 1.26 10.46
C SER A 66 7.29 2.69 10.79
N SER A 67 8.01 3.35 11.71
CA SER A 67 7.74 4.73 12.13
C SER A 67 8.03 5.80 11.04
N GLY A 68 8.26 5.39 9.79
CA GLY A 68 8.45 6.30 8.66
C GLY A 68 7.13 6.92 8.20
N ASP A 69 7.18 8.06 7.53
CA ASP A 69 5.99 8.64 6.92
C ASP A 69 5.79 8.07 5.51
N PRO A 70 4.69 7.34 5.22
CA PRO A 70 4.45 6.76 3.90
C PRO A 70 4.16 7.82 2.83
N ARG A 71 3.94 9.08 3.24
CA ARG A 71 3.64 10.20 2.34
C ARG A 71 4.87 10.99 1.90
N ARG A 72 6.07 10.60 2.36
CA ARG A 72 7.33 11.29 2.08
C ARG A 72 8.12 10.68 0.91
#